data_AF-A0A812VDQ1-F1
#
_entry.id   AF-A0A812VDQ1-F1
#
_cell.length_a   1.000
_cell.length_b   1.000
_cell.length_c   1.000
_cell.angle_alpha   90.00
_cell.angle_beta   90.00
_cell.angle_gamma   90.00
#
_symmetry.space_group_name_H-M   'P 1'
#
loop_
_entity.id
_entity.type
_entity.pdbx_description
1 polymer ?
#
loop_
_entity_poly.entity_id
_entity_poly.type
_entity_poly.pdbx_seq_one_letter_code
_entity_poly.pdbx_strand_id
1 'polypeptide(L)'
;MDAFHLSLAAMLTHEMDATFRHEWRILPLLNLIPDDDTARDVFIVLHIPLCWWIFAACQGSKAARFVFCAFAVIHVGLHYLLRHHPLYEFNNATSWSIILLSGAAGLVHNLLMIRAHSLKSTRRR
;
A
#
# COMPACT_ATOMS: atom_id res chain seq x y z
N MET A 1 -1.46 -19.03 -3.00
CA MET A 1 -1.23 -17.59 -2.75
C MET A 1 -1.71 -17.28 -1.35
N ASP A 2 -0.94 -16.51 -0.58
CA ASP A 2 -1.25 -16.18 0.82
C ASP A 2 -1.78 -14.74 0.97
N ALA A 3 -2.20 -14.35 2.18
CA ALA A 3 -2.75 -13.02 2.46
C ALA A 3 -1.77 -11.87 2.16
N PHE A 4 -0.46 -12.11 2.24
CA PHE A 4 0.55 -11.11 1.87
C PHE A 4 0.51 -10.83 0.37
N HIS A 5 0.48 -11.88 -0.47
CA HIS A 5 0.44 -11.69 -1.93
C HIS A 5 -0.84 -10.99 -2.38
N LEU A 6 -1.97 -11.25 -1.70
CA LEU A 6 -3.22 -10.54 -1.98
C LEU A 6 -3.13 -9.06 -1.60
N SER A 7 -2.55 -8.74 -0.44
CA SER A 7 -2.29 -7.36 -0.01
C SER A 7 -1.38 -6.63 -1.01
N LEU A 8 -0.27 -7.25 -1.42
CA LEU A 8 0.65 -6.71 -2.41
C LEU A 8 -0.02 -6.49 -3.77
N ALA A 9 -0.77 -7.47 -4.27
CA ALA A 9 -1.48 -7.34 -5.54
C ALA A 9 -2.51 -6.20 -5.50
N ALA A 10 -3.30 -6.11 -4.43
CA ALA A 10 -4.27 -5.03 -4.26
C ALA A 10 -3.58 -3.65 -4.14
N MET A 11 -2.44 -3.56 -3.45
CA MET A 11 -1.67 -2.31 -3.38
C MET A 11 -1.18 -1.87 -4.76
N LEU A 12 -0.60 -2.77 -5.55
CA LEU A 12 -0.14 -2.43 -6.91
C LEU A 12 -1.30 -2.02 -7.83
N THR A 13 -2.45 -2.70 -7.73
CA THR A 13 -3.66 -2.30 -8.47
C THR A 13 -4.18 -0.94 -8.00
N HIS A 14 -4.06 -0.62 -6.71
CA HIS A 14 -4.39 0.69 -6.19
C HIS A 14 -3.45 1.76 -6.76
N GLU A 15 -2.15 1.52 -6.86
CA GLU A 15 -1.21 2.48 -7.50
C GLU A 15 -1.56 2.70 -8.99
N MET A 16 -2.03 1.65 -9.69
CA MET A 16 -2.55 1.82 -11.06
C MET A 16 -3.77 2.74 -11.09
N ASP A 17 -4.73 2.57 -10.17
CA ASP A 17 -5.87 3.49 -10.03
C ASP A 17 -5.41 4.89 -9.60
N ALA A 18 -4.40 5.01 -8.73
CA ALA A 18 -3.82 6.28 -8.30
C ALA A 18 -3.27 7.11 -9.46
N THR A 19 -2.67 6.46 -10.47
CA THR A 19 -2.27 7.16 -11.70
C THR A 19 -3.46 7.75 -12.46
N PHE A 20 -4.60 7.05 -12.47
CA PHE A 20 -5.83 7.53 -13.11
C PHE A 20 -6.55 8.61 -12.28
N ARG A 21 -6.34 8.60 -10.95
CA ARG A 21 -6.94 9.51 -9.96
C ARG A 21 -6.02 10.67 -9.55
N HIS A 22 -4.93 10.88 -10.28
CA HIS A 22 -4.02 12.01 -10.10
C HIS A 22 -3.49 12.16 -8.66
N GLU A 23 -3.19 11.05 -7.97
CA GLU A 23 -2.85 11.09 -6.54
C GLU A 23 -1.61 11.93 -6.23
N TRP A 24 -0.69 12.09 -7.20
CA TRP A 24 0.47 12.98 -7.08
C TRP A 24 0.12 14.43 -6.72
N ARG A 25 -1.10 14.88 -7.00
CA ARG A 25 -1.60 16.21 -6.62
C ARG A 25 -1.81 16.38 -5.11
N ILE A 26 -1.98 15.28 -4.37
CA ILE A 26 -2.16 15.27 -2.91
C ILE A 26 -0.85 14.92 -2.20
N LEU A 27 0.01 14.14 -2.86
CA LEU A 27 1.27 13.68 -2.26
C LEU A 27 2.19 14.86 -1.91
N PRO A 28 2.68 14.94 -0.66
CA PRO A 28 3.71 15.89 -0.30
C PRO A 28 4.91 15.75 -1.25
N LEU A 29 5.57 16.87 -1.56
CA LEU A 29 6.69 16.99 -2.50
C LEU A 29 6.27 16.95 -3.98
N LEU A 30 5.46 15.98 -4.40
CA LEU A 30 5.02 15.92 -5.80
C LEU A 30 4.02 17.02 -6.14
N ASN A 31 3.19 17.42 -5.18
CA ASN A 31 2.31 18.57 -5.31
C ASN A 31 3.04 19.93 -5.44
N LEU A 32 4.36 19.97 -5.26
CA LEU A 32 5.19 21.16 -5.46
C LEU A 32 5.68 21.32 -6.90
N ILE A 33 5.56 20.28 -7.73
CA ILE A 33 5.93 20.32 -9.14
C ILE A 33 4.83 21.10 -9.89
N PRO A 34 5.13 22.28 -10.48
CA PRO A 34 4.08 23.13 -11.07
C PRO A 34 3.44 22.54 -12.32
N ASP A 35 4.22 21.75 -13.07
CA ASP A 35 3.77 21.11 -14.31
C ASP A 35 3.16 19.73 -14.00
N ASP A 36 1.86 19.58 -14.22
CA ASP A 36 1.10 18.38 -13.84
C ASP A 36 1.52 17.14 -14.64
N ASP A 37 1.89 17.31 -15.91
CA ASP A 37 2.42 16.23 -16.76
C ASP A 37 3.78 15.73 -16.24
N THR A 38 4.68 16.66 -15.86
CA THR A 38 5.95 16.31 -15.22
C THR A 38 5.71 15.64 -13.86
N ALA A 39 4.77 16.12 -13.05
CA ALA A 39 4.44 15.52 -11.76
C ALA A 39 3.93 14.09 -11.91
N ARG A 40 3.05 13.84 -12.90
CA ARG A 40 2.60 12.49 -13.30
C ARG A 40 3.77 11.60 -13.70
N ASP A 41 4.64 12.08 -14.60
CA ASP A 41 5.72 11.26 -15.13
C ASP A 41 6.74 10.91 -14.04
N VAL A 42 7.05 11.86 -13.16
CA VAL A 42 7.86 11.63 -11.95
C VAL A 42 7.18 10.62 -11.02
N PHE A 43 5.88 10.76 -10.76
CA PHE A 43 5.12 9.79 -9.97
C PHE A 43 5.28 8.38 -10.55
N ILE A 44 5.01 8.18 -11.84
CA ILE A 44 5.11 6.88 -12.51
C ILE A 44 6.55 6.33 -12.46
N VAL A 45 7.56 7.13 -12.81
CA VAL A 45 8.95 6.66 -12.87
C VAL A 45 9.50 6.29 -11.50
N LEU A 46 9.15 7.03 -10.44
CA LEU A 46 9.56 6.71 -9.07
C LEU A 46 8.98 5.37 -8.56
N HIS A 47 7.87 4.89 -9.14
CA HIS A 47 7.35 3.57 -8.80
C HIS A 47 8.24 2.42 -9.28
N ILE A 48 9.06 2.60 -10.32
CA ILE A 48 9.98 1.55 -10.80
C ILE A 48 10.98 1.12 -9.71
N PRO A 49 11.83 2.02 -9.16
CA PRO A 49 12.75 1.64 -8.11
C PRO A 49 12.02 1.25 -6.82
N LEU A 50 10.87 1.86 -6.50
CA LEU A 50 10.06 1.52 -5.33
C LEU A 50 9.55 0.07 -5.41
N CYS A 51 8.92 -0.31 -6.52
CA CYS A 51 8.42 -1.66 -6.74
C CYS A 51 9.55 -2.69 -6.74
N TRP A 52 10.67 -2.39 -7.40
CA TRP A 52 11.85 -3.26 -7.37
C TRP A 52 12.35 -3.50 -5.94
N TRP A 53 12.47 -2.44 -5.13
CA TRP A 53 12.90 -2.54 -3.74
C TRP A 53 11.89 -3.33 -2.88
N ILE A 54 10.59 -3.06 -3.01
CA ILE A 54 9.52 -3.80 -2.31
C ILE A 54 9.60 -5.30 -2.64
N PHE A 55 9.74 -5.66 -3.91
CA PHE A 55 9.84 -7.06 -4.32
C PHE A 55 11.10 -7.71 -3.77
N ALA A 56 12.26 -7.07 -3.88
CA ALA A 56 13.52 -7.59 -3.36
C ALA A 56 13.45 -7.80 -1.83
N ALA A 57 12.98 -6.80 -1.07
CA ALA A 57 12.88 -6.86 0.38
C ALA A 57 11.89 -7.94 0.85
N CYS A 58 10.71 -8.00 0.25
CA CYS A 58 9.66 -8.93 0.64
C CYS A 58 9.95 -10.37 0.20
N GLN A 59 10.72 -10.62 -0.87
CA GLN A 59 11.14 -11.98 -1.22
C GLN A 59 12.01 -12.60 -0.12
N GLY A 60 12.99 -11.86 0.40
CA GLY A 60 13.98 -12.36 1.35
C GLY A 60 13.60 -12.26 2.83
N SER A 61 12.61 -11.45 3.21
CA SER A 61 12.36 -11.13 4.62
C SER A 61 10.89 -11.19 5.03
N LYS A 62 10.58 -12.06 6.00
CA LYS A 62 9.26 -12.08 6.67
C LYS A 62 8.98 -10.80 7.46
N ALA A 63 10.03 -10.15 7.98
CA ALA A 63 9.90 -8.87 8.66
C ALA A 63 9.52 -7.77 7.66
N ALA A 64 10.12 -7.76 6.46
CA ALA A 64 9.73 -6.83 5.40
C ALA A 64 8.27 -7.02 4.98
N ARG A 65 7.80 -8.28 4.82
CA ARG A 65 6.38 -8.58 4.55
C ARG A 65 5.46 -8.05 5.65
N PHE A 66 5.84 -8.24 6.92
CA PHE A 66 5.07 -7.73 8.06
C PHE A 66 4.99 -6.20 8.05
N VAL A 67 6.11 -5.52 7.81
CA VAL A 67 6.17 -4.05 7.72
C VAL A 67 5.33 -3.54 6.54
N PHE A 68 5.46 -4.16 5.36
CA PHE A 68 4.63 -3.82 4.19
C PHE A 68 3.14 -3.99 4.48
N CYS A 69 2.72 -5.11 5.08
CA CYS A 69 1.33 -5.34 5.45
C CYS A 69 0.84 -4.37 6.54
N ALA A 70 1.70 -3.95 7.46
CA ALA A 70 1.36 -2.91 8.44
C ALA A 70 1.17 -1.55 7.74
N PHE A 71 2.05 -1.20 6.80
CA PHE A 71 1.91 -0.02 5.96
C PHE A 71 0.59 -0.05 5.19
N ALA A 72 0.21 -1.17 4.57
CA ALA A 72 -1.06 -1.29 3.86
C ALA A 72 -2.29 -0.99 4.73
N VAL A 73 -2.28 -1.39 6.01
CA VAL A 73 -3.35 -1.05 6.96
C VAL A 73 -3.37 0.45 7.28
N ILE A 74 -2.19 1.04 7.52
CA ILE A 74 -2.06 2.48 7.78
C ILE A 74 -2.50 3.29 6.55
N HIS A 75 -2.17 2.81 5.34
CA HIS A 75 -2.52 3.43 4.07
C HIS A 75 -4.03 3.59 3.88
N VAL A 76 -4.82 2.57 4.24
CA VAL A 76 -6.29 2.69 4.29
C VAL A 76 -6.72 3.85 5.20
N GLY A 77 -6.07 3.99 6.36
CA GLY A 77 -6.31 5.09 7.28
C GLY A 77 -5.99 6.46 6.70
N LEU A 78 -4.91 6.57 5.90
CA LEU A 78 -4.55 7.80 5.19
C LEU A 78 -5.61 8.19 4.16
N HIS A 79 -6.07 7.26 3.33
CA HIS A 79 -7.18 7.51 2.40
C HIS A 79 -8.45 7.92 3.12
N TYR A 80 -8.76 7.25 4.23
CA TYR A 80 -9.90 7.65 5.05
C TYR A 80 -9.73 9.10 5.54
N LEU A 81 -8.57 9.48 6.05
CA LEU A 81 -8.34 10.83 6.58
C LEU A 81 -8.40 11.90 5.47
N LEU A 82 -7.85 11.60 4.29
CA LEU A 82 -7.76 12.53 3.15
C LEU A 82 -9.01 12.55 2.26
N ARG A 83 -10.04 11.73 2.53
CA ARG A 83 -11.23 11.59 1.68
C ARG A 83 -12.02 12.88 1.40
N HIS A 84 -11.84 13.89 2.24
CA HIS A 84 -12.49 15.21 2.12
C HIS A 84 -11.57 16.29 1.54
N HIS A 85 -10.33 15.93 1.19
CA HIS A 85 -9.39 16.85 0.56
C HIS A 85 -9.92 17.26 -0.83
N PRO A 86 -9.81 18.54 -1.24
CA PRO A 86 -10.42 19.03 -2.49
C PRO A 86 -9.89 18.35 -3.75
N LEU A 87 -8.67 17.80 -3.71
CA LEU A 87 -8.03 17.10 -4.81
C LEU A 87 -8.17 15.57 -4.71
N TYR A 88 -8.98 15.05 -3.78
CA TYR A 88 -9.18 13.62 -3.59
C TYR A 88 -10.17 13.04 -4.61
N GLU A 89 -9.68 12.16 -5.49
CA GLU A 89 -10.47 11.62 -6.63
C GLU A 89 -10.93 10.17 -6.45
N PHE A 90 -10.58 9.48 -5.35
CA PHE A 90 -11.01 8.10 -5.07
C PHE A 90 -12.45 8.04 -4.51
N ASN A 91 -13.41 8.48 -5.31
CA ASN A 91 -14.82 8.69 -4.92
C ASN A 91 -15.78 7.59 -5.42
N ASN A 92 -15.25 6.45 -5.86
CA ASN A 92 -16.03 5.34 -6.41
C ASN A 92 -15.78 4.03 -5.65
N ALA A 93 -16.70 3.08 -5.82
CA ALA A 93 -16.67 1.80 -5.13
C ALA A 93 -15.46 0.94 -5.52
N THR A 94 -15.00 1.00 -6.77
CA THR A 94 -13.87 0.19 -7.24
C THR A 94 -12.57 0.60 -6.53
N SER A 95 -12.25 1.91 -6.53
CA SER A 95 -11.10 2.46 -5.81
C SER A 95 -11.10 2.05 -4.34
N TRP A 96 -12.23 2.27 -3.64
CA TRP A 96 -12.35 1.92 -2.23
C TRP A 96 -12.26 0.43 -1.97
N SER A 97 -12.80 -0.41 -2.86
CA SER A 97 -12.72 -1.87 -2.72
C SER A 97 -11.28 -2.34 -2.77
N ILE A 98 -10.47 -1.81 -3.68
CA ILE A 98 -9.06 -2.18 -3.84
C ILE A 98 -8.22 -1.66 -2.66
N ILE A 99 -8.44 -0.41 -2.23
CA ILE A 99 -7.78 0.18 -1.04
C ILE A 99 -8.09 -0.69 0.20
N LEU A 100 -9.36 -0.98 0.46
CA LEU A 100 -9.78 -1.78 1.61
C LEU A 100 -9.26 -3.21 1.53
N LEU A 101 -9.26 -3.82 0.34
CA LEU A 101 -8.73 -5.18 0.13
C LEU A 101 -7.24 -5.25 0.48
N SER A 102 -6.46 -4.25 0.06
CA SER A 102 -5.03 -4.13 0.38
C SER A 102 -4.78 -4.15 1.89
N GLY A 103 -5.46 -3.29 2.63
CA GLY A 103 -5.33 -3.22 4.09
C GLY A 103 -5.89 -4.44 4.81
N ALA A 104 -7.07 -4.94 4.43
CA ALA A 104 -7.69 -6.10 5.06
C ALA A 104 -6.83 -7.36 4.92
N ALA A 105 -6.31 -7.62 3.73
CA ALA A 105 -5.39 -8.73 3.49
C ALA A 105 -4.08 -8.56 4.29
N GLY A 106 -3.55 -7.34 4.39
CA GLY A 106 -2.38 -7.01 5.21
C GLY A 106 -2.60 -7.28 6.70
N LEU A 107 -3.76 -6.88 7.23
CA LEU A 107 -4.15 -7.16 8.62
C LEU A 107 -4.21 -8.67 8.89
N VAL A 108 -4.84 -9.43 8.00
CA VAL A 108 -4.92 -10.90 8.12
C VAL A 108 -3.51 -11.51 8.14
N HIS A 109 -2.61 -11.09 7.25
CA HIS A 109 -1.23 -11.56 7.24
C HIS A 109 -0.53 -11.33 8.59
N ASN A 110 -0.60 -10.10 9.11
CA ASN A 110 0.08 -9.72 10.36
C ASN A 110 -0.49 -10.48 11.57
N LEU A 111 -1.81 -10.65 11.66
CA LEU A 111 -2.45 -11.44 12.72
C LEU A 111 -1.99 -12.91 12.70
N LEU A 112 -1.91 -13.52 11.51
CA LEU A 112 -1.40 -14.89 11.36
C LEU A 112 0.06 -15.01 11.77
N MET A 113 0.90 -14.02 11.41
CA MET A 113 2.31 -13.96 11.81
C MET A 113 2.48 -13.84 13.33
N ILE A 114 1.72 -12.96 13.98
CA ILE A 114 1.75 -12.78 15.45
C ILE A 114 1.31 -14.07 16.15
N ARG A 115 0.21 -14.69 15.68
CA ARG A 115 -0.28 -15.97 16.22
C ARG A 115 0.77 -17.07 16.11
N ALA A 116 1.42 -17.19 14.94
CA ALA A 116 2.45 -18.20 14.71
C ALA A 116 3.69 -17.98 15.61
N HIS A 117 4.06 -16.72 15.87
CA HIS A 117 5.14 -16.39 16.80
C HIS A 117 4.78 -16.75 18.25
N SER A 118 3.56 -16.43 18.68
CA SER A 118 3.05 -16.76 20.02
C SER A 118 3.05 -18.27 20.28
N LEU A 119 2.53 -19.08 19.34
CA LEU A 119 2.51 -20.54 19.48
C LEU A 119 3.91 -21.17 19.61
N LYS A 120 4.92 -20.60 18.92
CA LYS A 120 6.32 -21.06 19.04
C LYS A 120 6.94 -20.70 20.38
N SER A 121 6.57 -19.56 20.97
CA SER A 121 7.03 -19.14 22.29
C SER A 121 6.50 -20.08 23.37
N THR A 122 5.21 -20.43 23.32
CA THR A 122 4.58 -21.35 24.30
C THR A 122 5.16 -22.76 24.23
N ARG A 123 5.46 -23.29 23.04
CA ARG A 123 6.02 -24.65 22.88
C ARG A 123 7.49 -24.79 23.35
N ARG A 124 8.19 -23.67 23.57
CA ARG A 124 9.60 -23.65 24.04
C ARG A 124 9.72 -23.53 25.56
N ARG A 125 8.60 -23.39 26.27
CA ARG A 125 8.51 -23.47 27.74
C ARG A 125 7.99 -24.83 28.13
#